data_AF-A0A3D4PB35-F1
#
_entry.id   AF-A0A3D4PB35-F1
#
_cell.length_a   1.000
_cell.length_b   1.000
_cell.length_c   1.000
_cell.angle_alpha   90.00
_cell.angle_beta   90.00
_cell.angle_gamma   90.00
#
_symmetry.space_group_name_H-M   'P 1'
#
loop_
_entity.id
_entity.type
_entity.pdbx_description
1 polymer ?
#
loop_
_entity_poly.entity_id
_entity_poly.type
_entity_poly.pdbx_seq_one_letter_code
_entity_poly.pdbx_strand_id
1 'polypeptide(L)'
;MCPQCWHKFHPEEILWVSEHQDLFNMDHRVPNAQLRFLPSRFTPQAEAIDPRGFPCHKLACPNCHLEIPRSMLELQSLVLSVLGSPGSGKSYFLAAMASQLRHILPLKFFTTFTDADATLNYRLKESERHLFANSRPDQIQELGELITKTQDVGDEYGYAAVNFGSQSVNYLRPYAFTMQVQESHPNPERRGTGRAICLYDNAGESFLPGMDKSASPVTRHLAESRVLFFVYDPLQDSRFRCLDEGLNIGIVDKSHLGSQEGVFQEAANRIRRFSGLSSREKYPRPVIVVVTKCDRWAKLVDPDLLKKSAIVEANKKLPDGTMATLNALDTGLVKEVSSKTRDLLRTTTPEIVSAVESFTDHACYIPVSATGANTQVSPTTGLQAVKPGDLQSFWTEIPFIYSLAISSSGLIPKVSR
;
A
#
# COMPACT_ATOMS: atom_id res chain seq x y z
N MET A 1 -12.83 -4.91 -13.32
CA MET A 1 -11.93 -5.99 -12.85
C MET A 1 -12.15 -6.15 -11.35
N CYS A 2 -12.26 -7.37 -10.84
CA CYS A 2 -12.40 -7.62 -9.41
C CYS A 2 -11.09 -7.25 -8.67
N PRO A 3 -11.15 -6.49 -7.57
CA PRO A 3 -9.95 -6.12 -6.80
C PRO A 3 -9.46 -7.23 -5.87
N GLN A 4 -10.00 -8.45 -5.93
CA GLN A 4 -9.54 -9.56 -5.06
C GLN A 4 -9.11 -10.77 -5.88
N CYS A 5 -9.89 -11.16 -6.90
CA CYS A 5 -9.55 -12.30 -7.77
C CYS A 5 -9.04 -11.92 -9.16
N TRP A 6 -8.97 -10.61 -9.48
CA TRP A 6 -8.50 -10.06 -10.77
C TRP A 6 -9.30 -10.49 -12.01
N HIS A 7 -10.40 -11.20 -11.82
CA HIS A 7 -11.31 -11.55 -12.90
C HIS A 7 -11.84 -10.28 -13.59
N LYS A 8 -11.77 -10.25 -14.91
CA LYS A 8 -12.32 -9.18 -15.74
C LYS A 8 -13.71 -9.63 -16.20
N PHE A 9 -14.69 -8.78 -15.95
CA PHE A 9 -16.11 -9.03 -16.23
C PHE A 9 -16.75 -7.71 -16.65
N HIS A 10 -17.82 -7.80 -17.43
CA HIS A 10 -18.65 -6.67 -17.84
C HIS A 10 -19.56 -6.22 -16.70
N PRO A 11 -19.91 -4.92 -16.62
CA PRO A 11 -20.77 -4.41 -15.54
C PRO A 11 -22.10 -5.16 -15.38
N GLU A 12 -22.67 -5.67 -16.48
CA GLU A 12 -23.90 -6.48 -16.48
C GLU A 12 -23.76 -7.86 -15.81
N GLU A 13 -22.54 -8.36 -15.65
CA GLU A 13 -22.26 -9.63 -14.95
C GLU A 13 -22.11 -9.44 -13.44
N ILE A 14 -22.16 -8.21 -12.91
CA ILE A 14 -22.04 -7.93 -11.48
C ILE A 14 -23.15 -8.64 -10.70
N LEU A 15 -22.78 -9.35 -9.63
CA LEU A 15 -23.76 -9.91 -8.71
C LEU A 15 -24.14 -8.86 -7.65
N TRP A 16 -25.35 -8.96 -7.13
CA TRP A 16 -25.80 -8.22 -5.95
C TRP A 16 -25.89 -9.16 -4.76
N VAL A 17 -25.72 -8.62 -3.56
CA VAL A 17 -25.80 -9.39 -2.31
C VAL A 17 -27.19 -9.18 -1.70
N SER A 18 -27.87 -10.26 -1.37
CA SER A 18 -29.21 -10.23 -0.77
C SER A 18 -29.23 -9.62 0.64
N GLU A 19 -30.38 -9.14 1.07
CA GLU A 19 -30.60 -8.59 2.42
C GLU A 19 -31.52 -9.48 3.27
N HIS A 20 -32.47 -10.20 2.66
CA HIS A 20 -33.41 -11.04 3.42
C HIS A 20 -32.73 -12.20 4.15
N GLN A 21 -33.08 -12.43 5.42
CA GLN A 21 -32.46 -13.46 6.29
C GLN A 21 -32.61 -14.89 5.77
N ASP A 22 -33.75 -15.25 5.18
CA ASP A 22 -33.96 -16.56 4.52
C ASP A 22 -32.96 -16.87 3.40
N LEU A 23 -32.24 -15.87 2.88
CA LEU A 23 -31.23 -16.03 1.83
C LEU A 23 -29.81 -16.15 2.39
N PHE A 24 -29.65 -16.10 3.72
CA PHE A 24 -28.36 -16.28 4.39
C PHE A 24 -27.85 -17.72 4.23
N ASN A 25 -26.54 -17.85 3.99
CA ASN A 25 -25.85 -19.13 3.82
C ASN A 25 -26.39 -20.00 2.66
N MET A 26 -27.04 -19.36 1.68
CA MET A 26 -27.46 -20.00 0.42
C MET A 26 -26.41 -19.88 -0.69
N ASP A 27 -25.32 -19.13 -0.46
CA ASP A 27 -24.21 -19.01 -1.40
C ASP A 27 -23.17 -20.13 -1.19
N HIS A 28 -23.02 -21.01 -2.19
CA HIS A 28 -22.07 -22.12 -2.12
C HIS A 28 -20.60 -21.68 -2.24
N ARG A 29 -20.31 -20.50 -2.79
CA ARG A 29 -18.94 -19.99 -2.94
C ARG A 29 -18.44 -19.31 -1.68
N VAL A 30 -19.30 -18.56 -0.99
CA VAL A 30 -18.92 -17.82 0.23
C VAL A 30 -19.75 -18.34 1.40
N PRO A 31 -19.20 -19.24 2.24
CA PRO A 31 -19.95 -19.78 3.37
C PRO A 31 -20.26 -18.69 4.40
N ASN A 32 -21.35 -18.86 5.15
CA ASN A 32 -21.80 -17.94 6.20
C ASN A 32 -22.01 -16.50 5.68
N ALA A 33 -22.50 -16.36 4.46
CA ALA A 33 -22.74 -15.07 3.84
C ALA A 33 -24.11 -15.02 3.15
N GLN A 34 -24.61 -13.81 2.91
CA GLN A 34 -25.83 -13.58 2.12
C GLN A 34 -25.70 -14.12 0.68
N LEU A 35 -26.82 -14.44 0.04
CA LEU A 35 -26.83 -14.94 -1.34
C LEU A 35 -26.29 -13.88 -2.32
N ARG A 36 -25.35 -14.26 -3.20
CA ARG A 36 -25.00 -13.45 -4.36
C ARG A 36 -25.85 -13.87 -5.55
N PHE A 37 -26.52 -12.93 -6.20
CA PHE A 37 -27.44 -13.21 -7.30
C PHE A 37 -27.31 -12.18 -8.43
N LEU A 38 -27.62 -12.61 -9.64
CA LEU A 38 -27.76 -11.70 -10.78
C LEU A 38 -29.18 -11.12 -10.76
N PRO A 39 -29.36 -9.79 -10.65
CA PRO A 39 -30.68 -9.20 -10.50
C PRO A 39 -31.48 -9.26 -11.81
N SER A 40 -32.77 -9.55 -11.68
CA SER A 40 -33.75 -9.46 -12.77
C SER A 40 -34.79 -8.35 -12.56
N ARG A 41 -34.78 -7.71 -11.38
CA ARG A 41 -35.72 -6.68 -10.97
C ARG A 41 -34.98 -5.58 -10.22
N PHE A 42 -35.42 -4.34 -10.43
CA PHE A 42 -34.84 -3.16 -9.81
C PHE A 42 -35.93 -2.23 -9.27
N THR A 43 -35.60 -1.49 -8.22
CA THR A 43 -36.39 -0.34 -7.77
C THR A 43 -36.24 0.83 -8.77
N PRO A 44 -37.12 1.85 -8.73
CA PRO A 44 -36.94 3.07 -9.53
C PRO A 44 -35.60 3.80 -9.29
N GLN A 45 -34.94 3.55 -8.15
CA GLN A 45 -33.63 4.08 -7.78
C GLN A 45 -32.47 3.21 -8.31
N ALA A 46 -32.76 2.22 -9.17
CA ALA A 46 -31.79 1.27 -9.73
C ALA A 46 -31.10 0.37 -8.68
N GLU A 47 -31.80 0.06 -7.59
CA GLU A 47 -31.35 -0.92 -6.60
C GLU A 47 -31.89 -2.30 -6.96
N ALA A 48 -31.06 -3.34 -6.91
CA ALA A 48 -31.53 -4.70 -7.17
C ALA A 48 -32.54 -5.15 -6.12
N ILE A 49 -33.55 -5.91 -6.54
CA ILE A 49 -34.53 -6.52 -5.65
C ILE A 49 -34.24 -8.02 -5.54
N ASP A 50 -34.03 -8.50 -4.31
CA ASP A 50 -33.73 -9.91 -4.05
C ASP A 50 -34.94 -10.84 -4.31
N PRO A 51 -34.74 -12.18 -4.29
CA PRO A 51 -35.83 -13.14 -4.47
C PRO A 51 -36.99 -12.99 -3.47
N ARG A 52 -36.77 -12.36 -2.32
CA ARG A 52 -37.79 -12.12 -1.27
C ARG A 52 -38.39 -10.71 -1.32
N GLY A 53 -38.00 -9.88 -2.29
CA GLY A 53 -38.60 -8.56 -2.52
C GLY A 53 -37.90 -7.42 -1.80
N PHE A 54 -36.70 -7.63 -1.23
CA PHE A 54 -35.98 -6.59 -0.51
C PHE A 54 -34.99 -5.85 -1.42
N PRO A 55 -34.88 -4.52 -1.32
CA PRO A 55 -33.87 -3.74 -2.02
C PRO A 55 -32.48 -4.09 -1.47
N CYS A 56 -31.51 -4.23 -2.36
CA CYS A 56 -30.12 -4.58 -2.05
C CYS A 56 -29.20 -3.43 -2.42
N HIS A 57 -28.09 -3.26 -1.69
CA HIS A 57 -27.16 -2.14 -1.93
C HIS A 57 -25.72 -2.57 -2.23
N LYS A 58 -25.37 -3.82 -1.88
CA LYS A 58 -24.03 -4.39 -1.99
C LYS A 58 -23.84 -5.15 -3.30
N LEU A 59 -22.62 -5.11 -3.82
CA LEU A 59 -22.20 -5.73 -5.07
C LEU A 59 -21.16 -6.81 -4.81
N ALA A 60 -21.08 -7.80 -5.68
CA ALA A 60 -20.15 -8.92 -5.58
C ALA A 60 -19.61 -9.35 -6.95
N CYS A 61 -18.43 -9.97 -6.92
CA CYS A 61 -17.79 -10.51 -8.12
C CYS A 61 -18.56 -11.72 -8.68
N PRO A 62 -18.81 -11.82 -10.00
CA PRO A 62 -19.39 -13.03 -10.59
C PRO A 62 -18.53 -14.29 -10.46
N ASN A 63 -17.21 -14.12 -10.31
CA ASN A 63 -16.28 -15.24 -10.21
C ASN A 63 -16.03 -15.66 -8.76
N CYS A 64 -15.57 -14.75 -7.90
CA CYS A 64 -15.23 -15.11 -6.51
C CYS A 64 -16.34 -14.84 -5.50
N HIS A 65 -17.45 -14.21 -5.88
CA HIS A 65 -18.59 -13.84 -5.02
C HIS A 65 -18.26 -12.93 -3.82
N LEU A 66 -17.00 -12.52 -3.67
CA LEU A 66 -16.61 -11.54 -2.67
C LEU A 66 -17.15 -10.16 -3.00
N GLU A 67 -17.42 -9.37 -1.96
CA GLU A 67 -17.99 -8.04 -2.08
C GLU A 67 -17.01 -7.09 -2.80
N ILE A 68 -17.55 -6.29 -3.72
CA ILE A 68 -16.81 -5.27 -4.47
C ILE A 68 -17.39 -3.90 -4.09
N PRO A 69 -16.58 -2.98 -3.56
CA PRO A 69 -17.03 -1.62 -3.29
C PRO A 69 -17.47 -0.94 -4.58
N ARG A 70 -18.64 -0.29 -4.57
CA ARG A 70 -19.23 0.34 -5.77
C ARG A 70 -18.28 1.33 -6.46
N SER A 71 -17.52 2.08 -5.67
CA SER A 71 -16.50 3.02 -6.17
C SER A 71 -15.41 2.37 -7.02
N MET A 72 -15.14 1.05 -6.86
CA MET A 72 -14.19 0.30 -7.69
C MET A 72 -14.73 0.00 -9.10
N LEU A 73 -16.04 0.13 -9.31
CA LEU A 73 -16.68 0.02 -10.62
C LEU A 73 -16.84 1.39 -11.28
N GLU A 74 -17.17 2.41 -10.49
CA GLU A 74 -17.44 3.77 -10.98
C GLU A 74 -16.16 4.56 -11.30
N LEU A 75 -15.09 4.35 -10.53
CA LEU A 75 -13.83 5.04 -10.72
C LEU A 75 -12.79 4.11 -11.33
N GLN A 76 -11.92 4.67 -12.18
CA GLN A 76 -10.76 3.94 -12.68
C GLN A 76 -9.85 3.53 -11.51
N SER A 77 -9.63 2.22 -11.37
CA SER A 77 -8.80 1.66 -10.30
C SER A 77 -7.30 1.80 -10.59
N LEU A 78 -6.54 2.25 -9.60
CA LEU A 78 -5.08 2.21 -9.57
C LEU A 78 -4.64 1.11 -8.60
N VAL A 79 -4.01 0.07 -9.14
CA VAL A 79 -3.47 -1.04 -8.34
C VAL A 79 -2.03 -0.75 -7.94
N LEU A 80 -1.75 -0.85 -6.65
CA LEU A 80 -0.45 -0.66 -6.03
C LEU A 80 -0.15 -1.88 -5.15
N SER A 81 1.11 -2.29 -5.08
CA SER A 81 1.49 -3.46 -4.25
C SER A 81 2.71 -3.19 -3.42
N VAL A 82 2.65 -3.64 -2.18
CA VAL A 82 3.73 -3.51 -1.21
C VAL A 82 4.36 -4.87 -0.97
N LEU A 83 5.64 -4.94 -1.29
CA LEU A 83 6.54 -6.06 -1.13
C LEU A 83 7.52 -5.72 -0.01
N GLY A 84 8.07 -6.75 0.64
CA GLY A 84 9.12 -6.55 1.65
C GLY A 84 9.25 -7.75 2.55
N SER A 85 10.47 -8.04 2.98
CA SER A 85 10.77 -9.16 3.86
C SER A 85 10.08 -9.00 5.23
N PRO A 86 9.92 -10.10 5.98
CA PRO A 86 9.51 -10.02 7.37
C PRO A 86 10.42 -9.06 8.16
N GLY A 87 9.80 -8.19 8.95
CA GLY A 87 10.54 -7.27 9.82
C GLY A 87 11.18 -6.05 9.14
N SER A 88 10.99 -5.83 7.83
CA SER A 88 11.49 -4.63 7.11
C SER A 88 10.74 -3.33 7.43
N GLY A 89 9.64 -3.42 8.18
CA GLY A 89 8.82 -2.28 8.59
C GLY A 89 7.61 -2.00 7.69
N LYS A 90 7.25 -2.91 6.79
CA LYS A 90 6.12 -2.77 5.85
C LYS A 90 4.80 -2.33 6.48
N SER A 91 4.35 -2.99 7.54
CA SER A 91 3.08 -2.65 8.20
C SER A 91 3.11 -1.27 8.87
N TYR A 92 4.25 -0.87 9.45
CA TYR A 92 4.45 0.50 9.97
C TYR A 92 4.46 1.52 8.85
N PHE A 93 5.14 1.23 7.75
CA PHE A 93 5.15 2.09 6.56
C PHE A 93 3.74 2.30 6.03
N LEU A 94 2.94 1.24 5.87
CA LEU A 94 1.56 1.31 5.40
C LEU A 94 0.67 2.16 6.29
N ALA A 95 0.71 1.94 7.61
CA ALA A 95 -0.09 2.69 8.58
C ALA A 95 0.32 4.17 8.61
N ALA A 96 1.63 4.46 8.66
CA ALA A 96 2.15 5.81 8.63
C ALA A 96 1.84 6.53 7.31
N MET A 97 1.99 5.84 6.17
CA MET A 97 1.65 6.38 4.85
C MET A 97 0.16 6.73 4.78
N ALA A 98 -0.74 5.83 5.17
CA ALA A 98 -2.18 6.08 5.14
C ALA A 98 -2.56 7.26 6.05
N SER A 99 -2.03 7.31 7.27
CA SER A 99 -2.27 8.40 8.22
C SER A 99 -1.82 9.74 7.67
N GLN A 100 -0.59 9.81 7.12
CA GLN A 100 -0.06 11.03 6.50
C GLN A 100 -0.85 11.45 5.26
N LEU A 101 -1.26 10.50 4.41
CA LEU A 101 -2.06 10.80 3.21
C LEU A 101 -3.42 11.40 3.55
N ARG A 102 -4.11 10.88 4.58
CA ARG A 102 -5.40 11.42 5.06
C ARG A 102 -5.28 12.88 5.52
N HIS A 103 -4.12 13.28 6.04
CA HIS A 103 -3.86 14.64 6.49
C HIS A 103 -3.36 15.56 5.37
N ILE A 104 -2.39 15.11 4.58
CA ILE A 104 -1.65 15.95 3.63
C ILE A 104 -2.44 16.17 2.34
N LEU A 105 -3.11 15.15 1.81
CA LEU A 105 -3.83 15.26 0.54
C LEU A 105 -4.94 16.33 0.54
N PRO A 106 -5.84 16.40 1.54
CA PRO A 106 -6.89 17.41 1.54
C PRO A 106 -6.32 18.81 1.76
N LEU A 107 -5.30 18.97 2.62
CA LEU A 107 -4.76 20.28 2.97
C LEU A 107 -3.82 20.87 1.93
N LYS A 108 -2.98 20.03 1.30
CA LYS A 108 -1.95 20.50 0.38
C LYS A 108 -2.38 20.38 -1.08
N PHE A 109 -3.17 19.35 -1.42
CA PHE A 109 -3.50 19.01 -2.80
C PHE A 109 -4.99 19.11 -3.14
N PHE A 110 -5.84 19.61 -2.22
CA PHE A 110 -7.29 19.69 -2.41
C PHE A 110 -7.87 18.35 -2.91
N THR A 111 -7.36 17.23 -2.38
CA THR A 111 -7.75 15.88 -2.78
C THR A 111 -8.16 15.10 -1.55
N THR A 112 -9.36 14.57 -1.52
CA THR A 112 -9.81 13.68 -0.44
C THR A 112 -9.15 12.31 -0.58
N PHE A 113 -8.93 11.63 0.55
CA PHE A 113 -8.45 10.25 0.60
C PHE A 113 -9.27 9.52 1.66
N THR A 114 -10.26 8.74 1.20
CA THR A 114 -11.27 8.13 2.05
C THR A 114 -11.32 6.63 1.82
N ASP A 115 -11.79 5.90 2.83
CA ASP A 115 -11.98 4.46 2.68
C ASP A 115 -13.11 4.18 1.69
N ALA A 116 -12.85 3.33 0.71
CA ALA A 116 -13.88 2.83 -0.20
C ALA A 116 -14.76 1.77 0.51
N ASP A 117 -14.19 1.09 1.50
CA ASP A 117 -14.84 0.05 2.29
C ASP A 117 -14.20 -0.03 3.68
N ALA A 118 -15.02 0.02 4.72
CA ALA A 118 -14.53 0.03 6.10
C ALA A 118 -13.98 -1.33 6.54
N THR A 119 -14.54 -2.43 6.03
CA THR A 119 -14.13 -3.79 6.37
C THR A 119 -12.79 -4.13 5.72
N LEU A 120 -12.59 -3.77 4.44
CA LEU A 120 -11.31 -3.97 3.75
C LEU A 120 -10.16 -3.20 4.41
N ASN A 121 -10.43 -2.01 4.96
CA ASN A 121 -9.42 -1.18 5.59
C ASN A 121 -9.30 -1.36 7.12
N TYR A 122 -10.06 -2.27 7.73
CA TYR A 122 -10.12 -2.42 9.19
C TYR A 122 -8.73 -2.64 9.81
N ARG A 123 -7.96 -3.59 9.29
CA ARG A 123 -6.60 -3.90 9.80
C ARG A 123 -5.66 -2.70 9.74
N LEU A 124 -5.76 -1.91 8.67
CA LEU A 124 -4.96 -0.71 8.52
C LEU A 124 -5.39 0.37 9.51
N LYS A 125 -6.70 0.59 9.66
CA LYS A 125 -7.24 1.56 10.63
C LYS A 125 -6.87 1.22 12.06
N GLU A 126 -6.88 -0.06 12.43
CA GLU A 126 -6.43 -0.49 13.75
C GLU A 126 -4.94 -0.20 13.96
N SER A 127 -4.12 -0.42 12.94
CA SER A 127 -2.69 -0.06 12.97
C SER A 127 -2.49 1.46 13.07
N GLU A 128 -3.24 2.26 12.29
CA GLU A 128 -3.26 3.72 12.38
C GLU A 128 -3.66 4.17 13.80
N ARG A 129 -4.69 3.56 14.38
CA ARG A 129 -5.19 3.86 15.73
C ARG A 129 -4.14 3.55 16.79
N HIS A 130 -3.52 2.38 16.75
CA HIS A 130 -2.49 2.01 17.72
C HIS A 130 -1.23 2.87 17.64
N LEU A 131 -0.86 3.36 16.45
CA LEU A 131 0.31 4.22 16.29
C LEU A 131 0.00 5.69 16.61
N PHE A 132 -1.02 6.27 15.97
CA PHE A 132 -1.20 7.73 15.93
C PHE A 132 -2.42 8.24 16.70
N ALA A 133 -3.32 7.35 17.13
CA ALA A 133 -4.46 7.67 17.99
C ALA A 133 -4.52 6.74 19.21
N ASN A 134 -3.34 6.41 19.75
CA ASN A 134 -3.19 5.49 20.88
C ASN A 134 -3.81 6.12 22.14
N SER A 135 -4.57 5.33 22.91
CA SER A 135 -5.19 5.80 24.16
C SER A 135 -4.18 6.07 25.29
N ARG A 136 -2.94 5.60 25.14
CA ARG A 136 -1.84 5.74 26.10
C ARG A 136 -0.61 6.36 25.42
N PRO A 137 -0.72 7.59 24.88
CA PRO A 137 0.31 8.17 24.01
C PRO A 137 1.64 8.41 24.74
N ASP A 138 1.60 8.68 26.04
CA ASP A 138 2.80 8.99 26.85
C ASP A 138 3.45 7.75 27.47
N GLN A 139 2.82 6.58 27.34
CA GLN A 139 3.34 5.33 27.89
C GLN A 139 4.25 4.64 26.88
N ILE A 140 5.41 4.19 27.37
CA ILE A 140 6.33 3.36 26.58
C ILE A 140 5.63 2.02 26.30
N GLN A 141 5.51 1.70 25.01
CA GLN A 141 4.93 0.46 24.51
C GLN A 141 5.90 -0.19 23.54
N GLU A 142 5.98 -1.51 23.55
CA GLU A 142 6.84 -2.22 22.61
C GLU A 142 6.29 -2.11 21.20
N LEU A 143 7.17 -1.96 20.21
CA LEU A 143 6.74 -1.83 18.83
C LEU A 143 5.85 -3.00 18.41
N GLY A 144 6.21 -4.23 18.80
CA GLY A 144 5.46 -5.44 18.47
C GLY A 144 4.02 -5.48 19.00
N GLU A 145 3.71 -4.69 20.03
CA GLU A 145 2.35 -4.55 20.57
C GLU A 145 1.50 -3.56 19.77
N LEU A 146 2.14 -2.58 19.11
CA LEU A 146 1.46 -1.51 18.39
C LEU A 146 0.93 -1.97 17.03
N ILE A 147 1.54 -2.96 16.38
CA ILE A 147 1.08 -3.48 15.10
C ILE A 147 1.09 -5.01 15.11
N THR A 148 -0.08 -5.58 14.83
CA THR A 148 -0.23 -7.01 14.60
C THR A 148 0.52 -7.42 13.32
N LYS A 149 1.31 -8.49 13.40
CA LYS A 149 2.02 -9.02 12.24
C LYS A 149 1.03 -9.51 11.18
N THR A 150 1.26 -9.12 9.92
CA THR A 150 0.55 -9.66 8.75
C THR A 150 0.90 -11.15 8.59
N GLN A 151 -0.11 -12.03 8.57
CA GLN A 151 0.05 -13.49 8.42
C GLN A 151 -1.01 -14.06 7.47
N ASP A 152 -0.68 -15.15 6.77
CA ASP A 152 -1.54 -15.73 5.71
C ASP A 152 -2.64 -16.66 6.25
N VAL A 153 -2.54 -17.08 7.52
CA VAL A 153 -3.47 -18.02 8.17
C VAL A 153 -4.05 -17.36 9.43
N GLY A 154 -5.38 -17.42 9.58
CA GLY A 154 -6.08 -16.84 10.74
C GLY A 154 -6.32 -15.32 10.67
N ASP A 155 -5.92 -14.66 9.58
CA ASP A 155 -6.23 -13.23 9.33
C ASP A 155 -7.51 -13.10 8.48
N GLU A 156 -8.68 -13.15 9.13
CA GLU A 156 -9.99 -13.01 8.49
C GLU A 156 -10.21 -11.63 7.83
N TYR A 157 -9.44 -10.63 8.26
CA TYR A 157 -9.47 -9.27 7.71
C TYR A 157 -8.46 -9.07 6.57
N GLY A 158 -7.40 -9.88 6.51
CA GLY A 158 -6.43 -9.89 5.42
C GLY A 158 -6.78 -10.84 4.28
N TYR A 159 -7.50 -11.93 4.56
CA TYR A 159 -7.82 -12.95 3.56
C TYR A 159 -9.31 -13.30 3.53
N ALA A 160 -9.79 -13.78 2.40
CA ALA A 160 -11.16 -14.27 2.23
C ALA A 160 -11.15 -15.64 1.56
N ALA A 161 -11.75 -16.63 2.22
CA ALA A 161 -11.91 -17.97 1.67
C ALA A 161 -13.09 -18.02 0.71
N VAL A 162 -12.88 -18.63 -0.46
CA VAL A 162 -13.88 -18.81 -1.51
C VAL A 162 -13.84 -20.25 -2.00
N ASN A 163 -15.00 -20.89 -2.02
CA ASN A 163 -15.16 -22.27 -2.44
C ASN A 163 -15.42 -22.38 -3.94
N PHE A 164 -14.69 -23.29 -4.59
CA PHE A 164 -14.87 -23.76 -5.95
C PHE A 164 -15.09 -25.27 -5.90
N GLY A 165 -16.35 -25.69 -5.70
CA GLY A 165 -16.67 -27.09 -5.46
C GLY A 165 -16.03 -27.60 -4.17
N SER A 166 -15.18 -28.62 -4.27
CA SER A 166 -14.45 -29.19 -3.13
C SER A 166 -13.15 -28.45 -2.79
N GLN A 167 -12.76 -27.44 -3.57
CA GLN A 167 -11.55 -26.65 -3.33
C GLN A 167 -11.89 -25.33 -2.66
N SER A 168 -11.13 -24.95 -1.63
CA SER A 168 -11.20 -23.60 -1.06
C SER A 168 -9.96 -22.81 -1.46
N VAL A 169 -10.18 -21.57 -1.90
CA VAL A 169 -9.15 -20.65 -2.37
C VAL A 169 -9.16 -19.41 -1.49
N ASN A 170 -8.01 -19.05 -0.91
CA ASN A 170 -7.87 -17.85 -0.11
C ASN A 170 -7.39 -16.68 -0.97
N TYR A 171 -8.22 -15.64 -1.10
CA TYR A 171 -7.87 -14.40 -1.79
C TYR A 171 -7.42 -13.34 -0.80
N LEU A 172 -6.37 -12.61 -1.16
CA LEU A 172 -5.92 -11.43 -0.40
C LEU A 172 -6.94 -10.31 -0.52
N ARG A 173 -7.35 -9.74 0.62
CA ARG A 173 -8.18 -8.54 0.69
C ARG A 173 -7.27 -7.32 0.51
N PRO A 174 -7.45 -6.50 -0.54
CA PRO A 174 -6.69 -5.26 -0.68
C PRO A 174 -7.23 -4.21 0.30
N TYR A 175 -6.39 -3.24 0.64
CA TYR A 175 -6.90 -1.96 1.13
C TYR A 175 -7.51 -1.18 -0.04
N ALA A 176 -8.68 -0.60 0.20
CA ALA A 176 -9.52 0.02 -0.82
C ALA A 176 -9.79 1.48 -0.44
N PHE A 177 -9.36 2.42 -1.27
CA PHE A 177 -9.58 3.86 -1.05
C PHE A 177 -10.21 4.53 -2.26
N THR A 178 -10.81 5.69 -2.03
CA THR A 178 -11.18 6.63 -3.08
C THR A 178 -10.40 7.92 -2.91
N MET A 179 -9.88 8.42 -4.03
CA MET A 179 -9.30 9.74 -4.14
C MET A 179 -10.15 10.61 -5.05
N GLN A 180 -10.52 11.80 -4.59
CA GLN A 180 -11.31 12.73 -5.40
C GLN A 180 -10.82 14.16 -5.18
N VAL A 181 -10.67 14.91 -6.27
CA VAL A 181 -10.36 16.34 -6.22
C VAL A 181 -11.58 17.08 -5.65
N GLN A 182 -11.35 17.93 -4.65
CA GLN A 182 -12.38 18.70 -3.97
C GLN A 182 -12.97 19.79 -4.88
N GLU A 183 -14.23 20.14 -4.66
CA GLU A 183 -14.91 21.26 -5.34
C GLU A 183 -14.22 22.61 -5.09
N SER A 184 -13.54 22.75 -3.95
CA SER A 184 -12.74 23.92 -3.60
C SER A 184 -11.41 24.03 -4.37
N HIS A 185 -11.05 23.06 -5.21
CA HIS A 185 -9.78 23.07 -5.94
C HIS A 185 -9.69 24.33 -6.84
N PRO A 186 -8.59 25.11 -6.77
CA PRO A 186 -8.47 26.37 -7.52
C PRO A 186 -8.53 26.22 -9.05
N ASN A 187 -8.04 25.11 -9.60
CA ASN A 187 -8.27 24.76 -11.01
C ASN A 187 -9.63 24.04 -11.17
N PRO A 188 -10.63 24.64 -11.83
CA PRO A 188 -11.96 24.04 -12.02
C PRO A 188 -11.96 22.81 -12.94
N GLU A 189 -11.06 22.73 -13.92
CA GLU A 189 -10.97 21.59 -14.85
C GLU A 189 -10.56 20.28 -14.16
N ARG A 190 -10.01 20.36 -12.95
CA ARG A 190 -9.60 19.18 -12.17
C ARG A 190 -10.72 18.67 -11.26
N ARG A 191 -11.76 19.47 -11.00
CA ARG A 191 -12.89 19.09 -10.14
C ARG A 191 -13.60 17.87 -10.73
N GLY A 192 -14.14 17.00 -9.88
CA GLY A 192 -14.76 15.74 -10.29
C GLY A 192 -13.78 14.65 -10.76
N THR A 193 -12.46 14.93 -10.87
CA THR A 193 -11.48 13.88 -11.16
C THR A 193 -11.29 13.00 -9.93
N GLY A 194 -11.51 11.70 -10.08
CA GLY A 194 -11.30 10.72 -9.02
C GLY A 194 -10.65 9.43 -9.48
N ARG A 195 -10.10 8.68 -8.53
CA ARG A 195 -9.55 7.33 -8.74
C ARG A 195 -9.92 6.45 -7.56
N ALA A 196 -10.20 5.18 -7.84
CA ALA A 196 -10.19 4.17 -6.80
C ALA A 196 -8.77 3.63 -6.65
N ILE A 197 -8.33 3.38 -5.42
CA ILE A 197 -7.00 2.88 -5.11
C ILE A 197 -7.15 1.48 -4.50
N CYS A 198 -6.48 0.50 -5.10
CA CYS A 198 -6.34 -0.85 -4.53
C CYS A 198 -4.89 -1.04 -4.11
N LEU A 199 -4.65 -1.13 -2.80
CA LEU A 199 -3.31 -1.31 -2.24
C LEU A 199 -3.21 -2.71 -1.62
N TYR A 200 -2.36 -3.55 -2.20
CA TYR A 200 -2.14 -4.91 -1.71
C TYR A 200 -0.95 -4.95 -0.75
N ASP A 201 -1.15 -5.59 0.39
CA ASP A 201 -0.13 -5.88 1.40
C ASP A 201 -0.02 -7.39 1.58
N ASN A 202 1.06 -7.97 1.08
CA ASN A 202 1.35 -9.39 1.24
C ASN A 202 2.17 -9.60 2.51
N ALA A 203 2.00 -10.73 3.19
CA ALA A 203 2.95 -11.12 4.23
C ALA A 203 4.37 -11.25 3.62
N GLY A 204 5.39 -10.93 4.40
CA GLY A 204 6.77 -11.06 3.92
C GLY A 204 7.14 -12.50 3.57
N GLU A 205 6.54 -13.45 4.31
CA GLU A 205 6.71 -14.90 4.13
C GLU A 205 6.06 -15.40 2.84
N SER A 206 5.04 -14.71 2.32
CA SER A 206 4.35 -15.10 1.08
C SER A 206 5.30 -15.12 -0.12
N PHE A 207 6.45 -14.43 -0.04
CA PHE A 207 7.48 -14.36 -1.07
C PHE A 207 8.65 -15.33 -0.86
N LEU A 208 8.55 -16.24 0.11
CA LEU A 208 9.52 -17.32 0.24
C LEU A 208 9.23 -18.42 -0.81
N PRO A 209 10.25 -19.18 -1.24
CA PRO A 209 10.08 -20.26 -2.23
C PRO A 209 9.01 -21.27 -1.80
N GLY A 210 8.13 -21.67 -2.75
CA GLY A 210 7.09 -22.69 -2.53
C GLY A 210 5.78 -22.19 -1.90
N MET A 211 5.67 -20.90 -1.58
CA MET A 211 4.49 -20.32 -0.93
C MET A 211 3.36 -19.93 -1.90
N ASP A 212 3.64 -19.81 -3.20
CA ASP A 212 2.63 -19.51 -4.22
C ASP A 212 1.95 -20.80 -4.70
N LYS A 213 0.76 -21.08 -4.17
CA LYS A 213 -0.04 -22.28 -4.47
C LYS A 213 -1.29 -21.90 -5.25
N SER A 214 -1.82 -22.80 -6.07
CA SER A 214 -3.10 -22.57 -6.78
C SER A 214 -4.26 -22.23 -5.83
N ALA A 215 -4.26 -22.83 -4.63
CA ALA A 215 -5.22 -22.58 -3.56
C ALA A 215 -4.99 -21.26 -2.79
N SER A 216 -3.88 -20.57 -3.02
CA SER A 216 -3.55 -19.29 -2.38
C SER A 216 -2.80 -18.39 -3.37
N PRO A 217 -3.50 -17.84 -4.40
CA PRO A 217 -2.89 -17.06 -5.48
C PRO A 217 -2.54 -15.63 -5.01
N VAL A 218 -1.85 -15.51 -3.88
CA VAL A 218 -1.64 -14.25 -3.16
C VAL A 218 -0.77 -13.26 -3.91
N THR A 219 -0.06 -13.68 -4.97
CA THR A 219 0.86 -12.81 -5.71
C THR A 219 0.37 -12.41 -7.11
N ARG A 220 -0.81 -12.85 -7.55
CA ARG A 220 -1.30 -12.55 -8.91
C ARG A 220 -1.60 -11.07 -9.15
N HIS A 221 -1.95 -10.29 -8.12
CA HIS A 221 -2.12 -8.85 -8.27
C HIS A 221 -0.85 -8.15 -8.78
N LEU A 222 0.34 -8.72 -8.53
CA LEU A 222 1.60 -8.03 -8.86
C LEU A 222 1.74 -7.75 -10.36
N ALA A 223 1.14 -8.60 -11.19
CA ALA A 223 1.09 -8.38 -12.64
C ALA A 223 0.15 -7.21 -13.02
N GLU A 224 -0.88 -6.95 -12.22
CA GLU A 224 -1.83 -5.85 -12.42
C GLU A 224 -1.34 -4.53 -11.81
N SER A 225 -0.32 -4.56 -10.95
CA SER A 225 0.19 -3.40 -10.22
C SER A 225 0.83 -2.36 -11.12
N ARG A 226 0.32 -1.12 -11.06
CA ARG A 226 0.87 0.02 -11.79
C ARG A 226 2.19 0.50 -11.20
N VAL A 227 2.36 0.35 -9.88
CA VAL A 227 3.60 0.66 -9.17
C VAL A 227 3.82 -0.40 -8.09
N LEU A 228 5.08 -0.78 -7.91
CA LEU A 228 5.53 -1.68 -6.86
C LEU A 228 6.29 -0.88 -5.80
N PHE A 229 5.92 -1.05 -4.54
CA PHE A 229 6.70 -0.60 -3.39
C PHE A 229 7.48 -1.77 -2.84
N PHE A 230 8.81 -1.69 -2.79
CA PHE A 230 9.64 -2.67 -2.11
C PHE A 230 10.20 -2.07 -0.83
N VAL A 231 9.69 -2.51 0.32
CA VAL A 231 10.07 -2.03 1.65
C VAL A 231 11.34 -2.76 2.10
N TYR A 232 12.42 -2.00 2.17
CA TYR A 232 13.77 -2.47 2.46
C TYR A 232 14.32 -1.80 3.72
N ASP A 233 14.82 -2.61 4.66
CA ASP A 233 15.42 -2.13 5.90
C ASP A 233 16.94 -2.33 5.85
N PRO A 234 17.74 -1.30 5.54
CA PRO A 234 19.20 -1.44 5.44
C PRO A 234 19.83 -1.84 6.78
N LEU A 235 19.18 -1.54 7.92
CA LEU A 235 19.70 -1.85 9.25
C LEU A 235 19.64 -3.34 9.58
N GLN A 236 19.03 -4.20 8.75
CA GLN A 236 19.15 -5.66 8.91
C GLN A 236 20.50 -6.18 8.42
N ASP A 237 21.19 -5.47 7.52
CA ASP A 237 22.51 -5.87 7.02
C ASP A 237 23.63 -5.35 7.94
N SER A 238 24.52 -6.25 8.41
CA SER A 238 25.64 -5.88 9.28
C SER A 238 26.63 -4.94 8.60
N ARG A 239 26.85 -5.08 7.30
CA ARG A 239 27.77 -4.23 6.53
C ARG A 239 27.29 -2.78 6.51
N PHE A 240 25.98 -2.57 6.41
CA PHE A 240 25.40 -1.21 6.50
C PHE A 240 25.59 -0.63 7.90
N ARG A 241 25.41 -1.43 8.95
CA ARG A 241 25.60 -0.98 10.33
C ARG A 241 27.06 -0.69 10.69
N CYS A 242 28.03 -1.21 9.93
CA CYS A 242 29.45 -0.87 10.10
C CYS A 242 29.78 0.58 9.70
N LEU A 243 28.86 1.30 9.05
CA LEU A 243 29.08 2.71 8.68
C LEU A 243 29.10 3.66 9.88
N ASP A 244 28.39 3.32 10.96
CA ASP A 244 28.28 4.14 12.16
C ASP A 244 27.89 3.25 13.35
N GLU A 245 28.69 3.28 14.43
CA GLU A 245 28.48 2.45 15.62
C GLU A 245 27.08 2.62 16.22
N GLY A 246 26.52 3.83 16.16
CA GLY A 246 25.18 4.15 16.64
C GLY A 246 24.06 3.41 15.91
N LEU A 247 24.32 2.84 14.73
CA LEU A 247 23.35 2.03 13.99
C LEU A 247 23.14 0.64 14.60
N ASN A 248 24.04 0.17 15.48
CA ASN A 248 23.90 -1.12 16.15
C ASN A 248 23.01 -1.05 17.40
N ILE A 249 22.70 0.15 17.90
CA ILE A 249 21.87 0.34 19.09
C ILE A 249 20.46 -0.22 18.84
N GLY A 250 19.97 -1.10 19.73
CA GLY A 250 18.61 -1.62 19.67
C GLY A 250 18.28 -2.47 18.45
N ILE A 251 19.29 -3.04 17.79
CA ILE A 251 19.08 -4.00 16.73
C ILE A 251 18.80 -5.37 17.34
N VAL A 252 17.67 -5.95 16.96
CA VAL A 252 17.33 -7.34 17.27
C VAL A 252 17.80 -8.21 16.12
N ASP A 253 18.46 -9.33 16.41
CA ASP A 253 18.90 -10.26 15.36
C ASP A 253 17.69 -10.83 14.61
N LYS A 254 17.71 -10.62 13.30
CA LYS A 254 16.68 -11.04 12.34
C LYS A 254 17.27 -11.92 11.24
N SER A 255 18.49 -12.42 11.42
CA SER A 255 19.19 -13.31 10.48
C SER A 255 18.34 -14.51 10.04
N HIS A 256 17.50 -15.04 10.94
CA HIS A 256 16.55 -16.12 10.67
C HIS A 256 15.43 -15.78 9.66
N LEU A 257 15.18 -14.50 9.36
CA LEU A 257 14.11 -14.06 8.45
C LEU A 257 14.50 -14.10 6.97
N GLY A 258 15.72 -14.50 6.65
CA GLY A 258 16.22 -14.65 5.28
C GLY A 258 16.68 -13.34 4.64
N SER A 259 17.22 -13.44 3.42
CA SER A 259 17.75 -12.28 2.68
C SER A 259 16.62 -11.46 2.05
N GLN A 260 16.63 -10.15 2.27
CA GLN A 260 15.69 -9.22 1.63
C GLN A 260 15.85 -9.19 0.11
N GLU A 261 17.08 -9.39 -0.39
CA GLU A 261 17.36 -9.54 -1.82
C GLU A 261 16.64 -10.76 -2.40
N GLY A 262 16.71 -11.91 -1.71
CA GLY A 262 16.04 -13.14 -2.13
C GLY A 262 14.52 -12.97 -2.22
N VAL A 263 13.93 -12.26 -1.26
CA VAL A 263 12.50 -11.89 -1.27
C VAL A 263 12.16 -11.06 -2.51
N PHE A 264 12.98 -10.07 -2.85
CA PHE A 264 12.77 -9.26 -4.05
C PHE A 264 12.90 -10.08 -5.33
N GLN A 265 13.94 -10.91 -5.46
CA GLN A 265 14.17 -11.73 -6.64
C GLN A 265 13.03 -12.73 -6.86
N GLU A 266 12.53 -13.36 -5.80
CA GLU A 266 11.39 -14.28 -5.90
C GLU A 266 10.12 -13.55 -6.34
N ALA A 267 9.84 -12.36 -5.79
CA ALA A 267 8.73 -11.51 -6.24
C ALA A 267 8.88 -11.10 -7.71
N ALA A 268 10.09 -10.68 -8.12
CA ALA A 268 10.41 -10.31 -9.50
C ALA A 268 10.20 -11.49 -10.47
N ASN A 269 10.64 -12.70 -10.10
CA ASN A 269 10.44 -13.91 -10.89
C ASN A 269 8.95 -14.26 -11.06
N ARG A 270 8.14 -14.09 -10.01
CA ARG A 270 6.69 -14.27 -10.08
C ARG A 270 6.01 -13.25 -10.98
N ILE A 271 6.40 -11.97 -10.88
CA ILE A 271 5.90 -10.92 -11.77
C ILE A 271 6.23 -11.26 -13.23
N ARG A 272 7.47 -11.66 -13.52
CA ARG A 272 7.86 -12.08 -14.87
C ARG A 272 6.97 -13.21 -15.39
N ARG A 273 6.74 -14.23 -14.57
CA ARG A 273 5.88 -15.37 -14.92
C ARG A 273 4.44 -14.95 -15.21
N PHE A 274 3.83 -14.13 -14.36
CA PHE A 274 2.43 -13.73 -14.50
C PHE A 274 2.19 -12.65 -15.57
N SER A 275 3.17 -11.79 -15.81
CA SER A 275 3.11 -10.76 -16.85
C SER A 275 3.60 -11.26 -18.21
N GLY A 276 4.07 -12.51 -18.30
CA GLY A 276 4.59 -13.08 -19.56
C GLY A 276 5.92 -12.47 -20.02
N LEU A 277 6.68 -11.86 -19.11
CA LEU A 277 7.95 -11.21 -19.44
C LEU A 277 9.04 -12.26 -19.63
N SER A 278 9.87 -12.08 -20.66
CA SER A 278 11.05 -12.95 -20.84
C SER A 278 12.10 -12.69 -19.76
N SER A 279 13.10 -13.57 -19.63
CA SER A 279 14.20 -13.39 -18.68
C SER A 279 15.09 -12.18 -18.99
N ARG A 280 15.09 -11.69 -20.24
CA ARG A 280 15.90 -10.54 -20.68
C ARG A 280 15.15 -9.21 -20.66
N GLU A 281 13.82 -9.26 -20.61
CA GLU A 281 12.99 -8.07 -20.66
C GLU A 281 12.98 -7.36 -19.31
N LYS A 282 12.99 -6.02 -19.29
CA LYS A 282 12.85 -5.28 -18.03
C LYS A 282 11.39 -4.98 -17.74
N TYR A 283 11.05 -4.97 -16.45
CA TYR A 283 9.72 -4.59 -16.00
C TYR A 283 9.47 -3.10 -16.33
N PRO A 284 8.45 -2.79 -17.14
CA PRO A 284 8.27 -1.45 -17.71
C PRO A 284 7.62 -0.46 -16.75
N ARG A 285 7.24 -0.89 -15.53
CA ARG A 285 6.53 -0.05 -14.56
C ARG A 285 7.45 0.32 -13.40
N PRO A 286 7.17 1.45 -12.71
CA PRO A 286 8.01 1.93 -11.62
C PRO A 286 8.12 0.95 -10.45
N VAL A 287 9.32 0.84 -9.91
CA VAL A 287 9.61 0.17 -8.63
C VAL A 287 10.19 1.19 -7.68
N ILE A 288 9.46 1.47 -6.61
CA ILE A 288 9.89 2.39 -5.55
C ILE A 288 10.43 1.54 -4.41
N VAL A 289 11.74 1.59 -4.21
CA VAL A 289 12.40 1.00 -3.05
C VAL A 289 12.22 1.96 -1.88
N VAL A 290 11.38 1.56 -0.93
CA VAL A 290 11.08 2.31 0.29
C VAL A 290 12.14 1.93 1.33
N VAL A 291 13.16 2.77 1.50
CA VAL A 291 14.31 2.49 2.36
C VAL A 291 13.98 2.98 3.78
N THR A 292 13.67 2.05 4.68
CA THR A 292 13.05 2.37 5.97
C THR A 292 14.06 2.79 7.04
N LYS A 293 13.52 3.32 8.14
CA LYS A 293 14.25 3.73 9.36
C LYS A 293 15.31 4.80 9.08
N CYS A 294 15.03 5.67 8.11
CA CYS A 294 15.97 6.71 7.71
C CYS A 294 16.26 7.72 8.81
N ASP A 295 15.42 7.83 9.83
CA ASP A 295 15.71 8.60 11.05
C ASP A 295 17.07 8.24 11.67
N ARG A 296 17.54 7.00 11.51
CA ARG A 296 18.82 6.54 12.06
C ARG A 296 20.03 6.81 11.17
N TRP A 297 19.83 6.87 9.85
CA TRP A 297 20.93 6.87 8.87
C TRP A 297 20.85 8.00 7.84
N ALA A 298 19.83 8.86 7.87
CA ALA A 298 19.62 9.97 6.94
C ALA A 298 20.85 10.88 6.81
N LYS A 299 21.56 11.12 7.92
CA LYS A 299 22.79 11.92 7.97
C LYS A 299 23.92 11.39 7.08
N LEU A 300 23.91 10.09 6.76
CA LEU A 300 24.88 9.45 5.85
C LEU A 300 24.59 9.78 4.38
N VAL A 301 23.35 10.18 4.07
CA VAL A 301 22.93 10.64 2.74
C VAL A 301 23.05 12.15 2.63
N ASP A 302 22.49 12.86 3.60
CA ASP A 302 22.47 14.31 3.69
C ASP A 302 22.17 14.72 5.15
N PRO A 303 23.05 15.46 5.84
CA PRO A 303 22.86 15.89 7.23
C PRO A 303 21.55 16.62 7.51
N ASP A 304 21.01 17.31 6.49
CA ASP A 304 19.78 18.10 6.62
C ASP A 304 18.56 17.41 5.99
N LEU A 305 18.67 16.14 5.55
CA LEU A 305 17.59 15.42 4.89
C LEU A 305 16.27 15.46 5.68
N LEU A 306 16.33 15.22 6.99
CA LEU A 306 15.14 15.19 7.85
C LEU A 306 14.44 16.55 8.00
N LYS A 307 15.08 17.65 7.55
CA LYS A 307 14.52 19.00 7.53
C LYS A 307 13.95 19.37 6.15
N LYS A 308 14.17 18.55 5.11
CA LYS A 308 13.72 18.83 3.75
C LYS A 308 12.25 18.43 3.54
N SER A 309 11.51 19.28 2.83
CA SER A 309 10.17 18.97 2.34
C SER A 309 10.19 18.69 0.84
N ALA A 310 9.66 17.53 0.44
CA ALA A 310 9.44 17.21 -0.97
C ALA A 310 8.15 17.87 -1.53
N ILE A 311 7.32 18.46 -0.69
CA ILE A 311 6.14 19.20 -1.08
C ILE A 311 6.47 20.69 -0.99
N VAL A 312 6.36 21.39 -2.12
CA VAL A 312 6.72 22.80 -2.26
C VAL A 312 5.55 23.59 -2.83
N GLU A 313 5.50 24.87 -2.51
CA GLU A 313 4.60 25.80 -3.18
C GLU A 313 5.13 26.14 -4.58
N ALA A 314 4.22 26.14 -5.55
CA ALA A 314 4.49 26.44 -6.95
C ALA A 314 3.37 27.31 -7.52
N ASN A 315 3.77 28.39 -8.19
CA ASN A 315 2.84 29.24 -8.92
C ASN A 315 2.43 28.55 -10.22
N LYS A 316 1.12 28.35 -10.39
CA LYS A 316 0.55 27.73 -11.58
C LYS A 316 -0.45 28.66 -12.23
N LYS A 317 -0.31 28.82 -13.55
CA LYS A 317 -1.30 29.52 -14.36
C LYS A 317 -2.55 28.65 -14.50
N LEU A 318 -3.69 29.18 -14.11
CA LEU A 318 -4.99 28.55 -14.23
C LEU A 318 -5.57 28.74 -15.65
N PRO A 319 -6.59 27.95 -16.05
CA PRO A 319 -7.19 28.05 -17.38
C PRO A 319 -7.76 29.44 -17.71
N ASP A 320 -8.26 30.17 -16.72
CA ASP A 320 -8.76 31.55 -16.83
C ASP A 320 -7.64 32.61 -16.95
N GLY A 321 -6.37 32.17 -16.96
CA GLY A 321 -5.20 33.03 -17.07
C GLY A 321 -4.69 33.58 -15.74
N THR A 322 -5.40 33.37 -14.63
CA THR A 322 -4.96 33.80 -13.30
C THR A 322 -3.81 32.95 -12.77
N MET A 323 -3.03 33.49 -11.84
CA MET A 323 -1.96 32.75 -11.16
C MET A 323 -2.45 32.29 -9.79
N ALA A 324 -2.29 31.01 -9.49
CA ALA A 324 -2.58 30.44 -8.18
C ALA A 324 -1.33 29.76 -7.61
N THR A 325 -1.08 29.96 -6.32
CA THR A 325 -0.07 29.22 -5.57
C THR A 325 -0.67 27.91 -5.12
N LEU A 326 -0.12 26.79 -5.62
CA LEU A 326 -0.56 25.44 -5.27
C LEU A 326 0.63 24.64 -4.74
N ASN A 327 0.38 23.66 -3.88
CA ASN A 327 1.42 22.71 -3.54
C ASN A 327 1.64 21.74 -4.71
N ALA A 328 2.92 21.41 -4.94
CA ALA A 328 3.37 20.45 -5.92
C ALA A 328 4.45 19.57 -5.30
N LEU A 329 4.56 18.34 -5.81
CA LEU A 329 5.69 17.47 -5.49
C LEU A 329 6.93 17.95 -6.25
N ASP A 330 8.03 18.20 -5.53
CA ASP A 330 9.34 18.44 -6.12
C ASP A 330 9.98 17.10 -6.53
N THR A 331 9.77 16.73 -7.78
CA THR A 331 10.34 15.50 -8.34
C THR A 331 11.84 15.59 -8.58
N GLY A 332 12.41 16.80 -8.64
CA GLY A 332 13.86 17.01 -8.73
C GLY A 332 14.53 16.61 -7.42
N LEU A 333 14.02 17.13 -6.30
CA LEU A 333 14.51 16.78 -4.96
C LEU A 333 14.37 15.28 -4.66
N VAL A 334 13.21 14.68 -4.98
CA VAL A 334 13.01 13.23 -4.74
C VAL A 334 14.04 12.40 -5.53
N LYS A 335 14.33 12.77 -6.79
CA LYS A 335 15.34 12.09 -7.61
C LYS A 335 16.77 12.32 -7.10
N GLU A 336 17.10 13.52 -6.65
CA GLU A 336 18.40 13.83 -6.04
C GLU A 336 18.65 12.96 -4.81
N VAL A 337 17.70 12.95 -3.88
CA VAL A 337 17.77 12.11 -2.67
C VAL A 337 17.83 10.63 -3.05
N SER A 338 17.03 10.20 -4.03
CA SER A 338 17.09 8.83 -4.54
C SER A 338 18.46 8.45 -5.08
N SER A 339 19.14 9.34 -5.81
CA SER A 339 20.50 9.07 -6.30
C SER A 339 21.48 8.89 -5.14
N LYS A 340 21.45 9.79 -4.16
CA LYS A 340 22.34 9.71 -2.99
C LYS A 340 22.07 8.47 -2.13
N THR A 341 20.81 8.13 -1.89
CA THR A 341 20.43 6.90 -1.17
C THR A 341 20.86 5.66 -1.94
N ARG A 342 20.65 5.63 -3.27
CA ARG A 342 21.14 4.56 -4.13
C ARG A 342 22.65 4.38 -4.04
N ASP A 343 23.42 5.45 -4.10
CA ASP A 343 24.88 5.38 -4.05
C ASP A 343 25.38 4.86 -2.69
N LEU A 344 24.73 5.24 -1.59
CA LEU A 344 24.98 4.67 -0.26
C LEU A 344 24.70 3.16 -0.20
N LEU A 345 23.60 2.70 -0.81
CA LEU A 345 23.26 1.27 -0.87
C LEU A 345 24.23 0.51 -1.78
N ARG A 346 24.71 1.11 -2.87
CA ARG A 346 25.69 0.44 -3.76
C ARG A 346 27.02 0.15 -3.07
N THR A 347 27.43 0.98 -2.11
CA THR A 347 28.70 0.76 -1.38
C THR A 347 28.57 -0.26 -0.25
N THR A 348 27.38 -0.47 0.29
CA THR A 348 27.14 -1.32 1.47
C THR A 348 26.41 -2.62 1.17
N THR A 349 25.37 -2.55 0.35
CA THR A 349 24.50 -3.66 -0.04
C THR A 349 24.27 -3.66 -1.56
N PRO A 350 25.33 -3.82 -2.38
CA PRO A 350 25.24 -3.76 -3.84
C PRO A 350 24.27 -4.78 -4.44
N GLU A 351 24.04 -5.90 -3.75
CA GLU A 351 23.21 -7.00 -4.22
C GLU A 351 21.75 -6.57 -4.42
N ILE A 352 21.18 -5.79 -3.49
CA ILE A 352 19.79 -5.33 -3.61
C ILE A 352 19.64 -4.29 -4.73
N VAL A 353 20.62 -3.39 -4.90
CA VAL A 353 20.59 -2.41 -5.98
C VAL A 353 20.67 -3.12 -7.33
N SER A 354 21.59 -4.07 -7.48
CA SER A 354 21.73 -4.90 -8.68
C SER A 354 20.46 -5.71 -8.98
N ALA A 355 19.85 -6.32 -7.97
CA ALA A 355 18.60 -7.07 -8.14
C ALA A 355 17.46 -6.18 -8.64
N VAL A 356 17.28 -4.98 -8.08
CA VAL A 356 16.23 -4.04 -8.51
C VAL A 356 16.49 -3.50 -9.91
N GLU A 357 17.72 -3.08 -10.22
CA GLU A 357 18.05 -2.45 -11.51
C GLU A 357 18.17 -3.45 -12.67
N SER A 358 18.48 -4.71 -12.38
CA SER A 358 18.36 -5.79 -13.36
C SER A 358 16.90 -6.13 -13.69
N PHE A 359 15.98 -5.86 -12.74
CA PHE A 359 14.55 -6.08 -12.93
C PHE A 359 13.86 -4.92 -13.67
N THR A 360 14.18 -3.66 -13.38
CA THR A 360 13.53 -2.48 -14.00
C THR A 360 14.50 -1.33 -14.31
N ASP A 361 14.16 -0.49 -15.29
CA ASP A 361 14.83 0.80 -15.55
C ASP A 361 14.19 1.97 -14.78
N HIS A 362 13.10 1.72 -14.06
CA HIS A 362 12.30 2.75 -13.39
C HIS A 362 12.37 2.62 -11.86
N ALA A 363 13.58 2.37 -11.34
CA ALA A 363 13.85 2.28 -9.92
C ALA A 363 13.96 3.68 -9.27
N CYS A 364 13.38 3.84 -8.08
CA CYS A 364 13.53 5.04 -7.24
C CYS A 364 13.71 4.62 -5.79
N TYR A 365 14.72 5.14 -5.10
CA TYR A 365 15.08 4.79 -3.72
C TYR A 365 14.67 5.91 -2.79
N ILE A 366 13.56 5.76 -2.07
CA ILE A 366 13.01 6.84 -1.23
C ILE A 366 13.24 6.51 0.25
N PRO A 367 14.05 7.30 0.98
CA PRO A 367 14.21 7.15 2.41
C PRO A 367 12.91 7.51 3.14
N VAL A 368 12.49 6.65 4.07
CA VAL A 368 11.32 6.91 4.93
C VAL A 368 11.58 6.48 6.37
N SER A 369 10.86 7.11 7.31
CA SER A 369 10.74 6.61 8.67
C SER A 369 9.29 6.65 9.11
N ALA A 370 8.76 5.51 9.57
CA ALA A 370 7.39 5.44 10.07
C ALA A 370 7.29 5.94 11.51
N THR A 371 8.24 5.54 12.36
CA THR A 371 8.21 5.79 13.81
C THR A 371 9.05 6.98 14.26
N GLY A 372 10.05 7.38 13.47
CA GLY A 372 10.97 8.46 13.83
C GLY A 372 12.04 8.05 14.85
N ALA A 373 12.88 9.03 15.20
CA ALA A 373 14.12 8.84 15.98
C ALA A 373 13.91 8.51 17.46
N ASN A 374 12.68 8.61 17.98
CA ASN A 374 12.36 8.45 19.40
C ASN A 374 12.21 6.98 19.85
N THR A 375 12.64 6.03 19.00
CA THR A 375 12.61 4.61 19.33
C THR A 375 13.71 4.29 20.34
N GLN A 376 13.32 3.69 21.47
CA GLN A 376 14.20 3.30 22.56
C GLN A 376 14.28 1.78 22.67
N VAL A 377 15.23 1.26 23.45
CA VAL A 377 15.31 -0.17 23.79
C VAL A 377 14.74 -0.34 25.18
N SER A 378 13.73 -1.20 25.31
CA SER A 378 13.18 -1.59 26.60
C SER A 378 14.28 -2.26 27.43
N PRO A 379 14.61 -1.76 28.63
CA PRO A 379 15.62 -2.37 29.48
C PRO A 379 15.19 -3.74 30.02
N THR A 380 13.88 -4.01 30.05
CA THR A 380 13.32 -5.26 30.59
C THR A 380 13.33 -6.39 29.56
N THR A 381 12.98 -6.10 28.31
CA THR A 381 12.80 -7.13 27.26
C THR A 381 13.87 -7.09 26.18
N GLY A 382 14.68 -6.02 26.11
CA GLY A 382 15.64 -5.77 25.04
C GLY A 382 14.99 -5.45 23.69
N LEU A 383 13.66 -5.32 23.64
CA LEU A 383 12.92 -5.02 22.42
C LEU A 383 12.80 -3.52 22.18
N GLN A 384 12.59 -3.15 20.92
CA GLN A 384 12.35 -1.75 20.55
C GLN A 384 10.99 -1.30 21.09
N ALA A 385 10.98 -0.16 21.76
CA ALA A 385 9.80 0.45 22.35
C ALA A 385 9.75 1.94 22.05
N VAL A 386 8.56 2.51 22.09
CA VAL A 386 8.33 3.92 21.78
C VAL A 386 7.14 4.44 22.58
N LYS A 387 7.10 5.75 22.80
CA LYS A 387 5.87 6.43 23.23
C LYS A 387 5.09 6.80 21.97
N PRO A 388 3.87 6.29 21.75
CA PRO A 388 3.12 6.58 20.53
C PRO A 388 2.93 8.09 20.26
N GLY A 389 2.83 8.92 21.31
CA GLY A 389 2.74 10.38 21.18
C GLY A 389 4.00 11.04 20.60
N ASP A 390 5.15 10.36 20.65
CA ASP A 390 6.43 10.87 20.16
C ASP A 390 6.74 10.40 18.72
N LEU A 391 5.82 9.68 18.07
CA LEU A 391 6.04 9.19 16.71
C LEU A 391 6.10 10.35 15.73
N GLN A 392 7.18 10.40 14.95
CA GLN A 392 7.39 11.41 13.91
C GLN A 392 7.70 10.71 12.60
N SER A 393 6.66 10.50 11.79
CA SER A 393 6.84 9.95 10.45
C SER A 393 7.55 10.95 9.55
N PHE A 394 8.48 10.45 8.74
CA PHE A 394 9.21 11.21 7.74
C PHE A 394 9.00 10.57 6.37
N TRP A 395 8.43 11.36 5.45
CA TRP A 395 8.25 11.05 4.03
C TRP A 395 7.51 9.74 3.73
N THR A 396 6.72 9.20 4.66
CA THR A 396 5.98 7.95 4.44
C THR A 396 4.90 8.10 3.35
N GLU A 397 4.38 9.31 3.15
CA GLU A 397 3.47 9.68 2.08
C GLU A 397 4.15 9.84 0.72
N ILE A 398 5.45 10.16 0.68
CA ILE A 398 6.17 10.55 -0.54
C ILE A 398 6.24 9.42 -1.57
N PRO A 399 6.50 8.14 -1.23
CA PRO A 399 6.40 7.04 -2.19
C PRO A 399 5.06 7.01 -2.93
N PHE A 400 3.95 7.18 -2.20
CA PHE A 400 2.62 7.17 -2.79
C PHE A 400 2.36 8.40 -3.66
N ILE A 401 2.65 9.60 -3.14
CA ILE A 401 2.47 10.86 -3.88
C ILE A 401 3.34 10.88 -5.16
N TYR A 402 4.58 10.40 -5.07
CA TYR A 402 5.48 10.25 -6.21
C TYR A 402 4.91 9.26 -7.24
N SER A 403 4.37 8.12 -6.79
CA SER A 403 3.73 7.13 -7.67
C SER A 403 2.58 7.75 -8.48
N LEU A 404 1.77 8.61 -7.87
CA LEU A 404 0.67 9.31 -8.53
C LEU A 404 1.16 10.37 -9.51
N ALA A 405 2.22 11.10 -9.16
CA ALA A 405 2.82 12.15 -9.98
C ALA A 405 3.48 11.59 -11.25
N ILE A 406 4.05 10.37 -11.20
CA ILE A 406 4.66 9.71 -12.38
C ILE A 406 3.66 8.90 -13.21
N SER A 407 2.58 8.39 -12.61
CA SER A 407 1.61 7.51 -13.30
C SER A 407 0.56 8.25 -14.14
N SER A 408 0.77 9.53 -14.47
CA SER A 408 -0.18 10.39 -15.21
C SER A 408 -1.61 10.39 -14.64
N SER A 409 -1.76 10.22 -13.32
CA SER A 409 -3.07 10.19 -12.66
C SER A 409 -3.83 11.51 -12.75
N GLY A 410 -3.10 12.61 -13.00
CA GLY A 410 -3.67 13.96 -13.03
C GLY A 410 -4.15 14.44 -11.66
N LEU A 411 -3.86 13.74 -10.56
CA LEU A 411 -4.27 14.09 -9.20
C LEU A 411 -3.23 14.98 -8.50
N ILE A 412 -1.95 14.66 -8.62
CA ILE A 412 -0.85 15.37 -7.94
C ILE A 412 -0.09 16.28 -8.92
N PRO A 413 -0.05 17.61 -8.70
CA PRO A 413 0.86 18.51 -9.41
C PRO A 413 2.32 18.18 -9.09
N LYS A 414 3.20 18.33 -10.07
CA LYS A 414 4.64 18.14 -9.90
C LYS A 414 5.44 19.29 -10.50
N VAL A 415 6.60 19.56 -9.91
CA VAL A 415 7.65 20.42 -10.44
C VAL A 415 8.97 19.66 -10.48
N SER A 416 9.90 20.14 -11.30
CA SER A 416 11.29 19.68 -11.29
C SER A 416 12.13 20.94 -11.19
N ARG A 417 12.79 21.15 -10.06
CA ARG A 417 13.70 22.27 -9.84
C ARG A 417 15.14 21.87 -10.13
#